data_AF-A0A2E3BAF0-F1
#
_entry.id   AF-A0A2E3BAF0-F1
#
_cell.length_a   1.000
_cell.length_b   1.000
_cell.length_c   1.000
_cell.angle_alpha   90.00
_cell.angle_beta   90.00
_cell.angle_gamma   90.00
#
_symmetry.space_group_name_H-M   'P 1'
#
loop_
_entity.id
_entity.type
_entity.pdbx_description
1 polymer ?
#
loop_
_entity_poly.entity_id
_entity_poly.type
_entity_poly.pdbx_seq_one_letter_code
_entity_poly.pdbx_strand_id
1 'polypeptide(L)'
;MMKNNKVYKWLLNRADRQADNIWIFAVGTVLFFFGVGVILYSESTLTPSVGQEIIVLIGFILAIIGGITAIIGYLSLSLLRFLRFTTGERIKPPSADSPTDTIEETGESQKKSL
;
A
#
# COMPACT_ATOMS: atom_id res chain seq x y z
N MET A 1 21.56 16.67 -6.08
CA MET A 1 21.51 15.69 -4.97
C MET A 1 20.95 16.37 -3.73
N MET A 2 19.62 16.47 -3.58
CA MET A 2 18.98 17.07 -2.40
C MET A 2 18.42 15.98 -1.50
N LYS A 3 19.33 15.37 -0.74
CA LYS A 3 19.10 14.27 0.19
C LYS A 3 18.94 14.89 1.58
N ASN A 4 17.78 15.48 1.91
CA ASN A 4 17.45 15.91 3.30
C ASN A 4 15.99 16.34 3.53
N ASN A 5 15.03 15.74 2.82
CA ASN A 5 13.63 16.15 2.98
C ASN A 5 13.01 15.38 4.15
N LYS A 6 12.82 16.06 5.29
CA LYS A 6 11.98 15.59 6.43
C LYS A 6 10.66 15.01 5.93
N VAL A 7 10.10 15.55 4.85
CA VAL A 7 8.90 15.09 4.16
C VAL A 7 9.05 13.67 3.61
N TYR A 8 10.19 13.33 3.02
CA TYR A 8 10.44 11.99 2.49
C TYR A 8 10.55 10.95 3.61
N LYS A 9 11.28 11.28 4.69
CA LYS A 9 11.33 10.42 5.89
C LYS A 9 9.97 10.33 6.58
N TRP A 10 9.19 11.42 6.60
CA TRP A 10 7.82 11.43 7.13
C TRP A 10 6.89 10.55 6.30
N LEU A 11 7.02 10.58 4.97
CA LEU A 11 6.22 9.77 4.05
C LEU A 11 6.57 8.28 4.16
N LEU A 12 7.85 7.94 4.31
CA LEU A 12 8.31 6.57 4.58
C LEU A 12 7.84 6.07 5.95
N ASN A 13 7.87 6.91 7.00
CA ASN A 13 7.37 6.55 8.32
C ASN A 13 5.83 6.44 8.37
N ARG A 14 5.13 7.14 7.46
CA ARG A 14 3.68 6.99 7.23
C ARG A 14 3.38 5.72 6.42
N ALA A 15 4.28 5.33 5.52
CA ALA A 15 4.19 4.13 4.71
C ALA A 15 4.28 2.84 5.55
N ASP A 16 5.07 2.85 6.62
CA ASP A 16 5.20 1.70 7.51
C ASP A 16 3.93 1.43 8.34
N ARG A 17 3.11 2.46 8.61
CA ARG A 17 1.76 2.33 9.20
C ARG A 17 0.68 1.86 8.22
N GLN A 18 1.01 1.65 6.94
CA GLN A 18 -0.01 1.31 5.94
C GLN A 18 -0.44 -0.14 5.97
N ALA A 19 0.36 -1.05 6.55
CA ALA A 19 -0.04 -2.45 6.71
C ALA A 19 -1.38 -2.59 7.49
N ASP A 20 -1.63 -1.70 8.45
CA ASP A 20 -2.90 -1.65 9.18
C ASP A 20 -4.08 -1.22 8.29
N ASN A 21 -3.84 -0.44 7.23
CA ASN A 21 -4.89 -0.01 6.30
C ASN A 21 -5.32 -1.15 5.34
N ILE A 22 -4.46 -2.16 5.11
CA ILE A 22 -4.86 -3.39 4.39
C ILE A 22 -5.95 -4.12 5.15
N TRP A 23 -5.91 -4.10 6.48
CA TRP A 23 -6.95 -4.74 7.29
C TRP A 23 -8.30 -4.04 7.11
N ILE A 24 -8.31 -2.71 7.07
CA ILE A 24 -9.52 -1.91 6.80
C ILE A 24 -10.09 -2.23 5.40
N PHE A 25 -9.22 -2.33 4.39
CA PHE A 25 -9.62 -2.77 3.05
C PHE A 25 -10.30 -4.15 3.10
N ALA A 26 -9.62 -5.14 3.69
CA ALA A 26 -10.10 -6.51 3.75
C ALA A 26 -11.44 -6.62 4.48
N VAL A 27 -11.57 -5.97 5.64
CA VAL A 27 -12.82 -5.91 6.42
C VAL A 27 -13.93 -5.25 5.60
N GLY A 28 -13.64 -4.12 4.94
CA GLY A 28 -14.61 -3.45 4.07
C GLY A 28 -15.06 -4.33 2.90
N THR A 29 -14.13 -5.05 2.25
CA THR A 29 -14.44 -5.97 1.17
C THR A 29 -15.30 -7.14 1.62
N VAL A 30 -14.98 -7.77 2.76
CA VAL A 30 -15.79 -8.85 3.34
C VAL A 30 -17.19 -8.34 3.67
N LEU A 31 -17.31 -7.16 4.30
CA LEU A 31 -18.59 -6.55 4.65
C LEU A 31 -19.42 -6.19 3.40
N PHE A 32 -18.77 -5.69 2.35
CA PHE A 32 -19.40 -5.39 1.06
C PHE A 32 -20.02 -6.66 0.45
N PHE A 33 -19.22 -7.72 0.31
CA PHE A 33 -19.69 -8.98 -0.28
C PHE A 33 -20.73 -9.67 0.60
N PHE A 34 -20.64 -9.53 1.92
CA PHE A 34 -21.68 -10.00 2.82
C PHE A 34 -23.01 -9.28 2.57
N GLY A 35 -23.00 -7.95 2.46
CA GLY A 35 -24.19 -7.17 2.12
C GLY A 35 -24.79 -7.56 0.76
N VAL A 36 -23.95 -7.70 -0.27
CA VAL A 36 -24.37 -8.19 -1.60
C VAL A 36 -24.93 -9.61 -1.51
N GLY A 37 -24.30 -10.48 -0.72
CA GLY A 37 -24.75 -11.85 -0.49
C GLY A 37 -26.13 -11.90 0.15
N VAL A 38 -26.41 -11.04 1.13
CA VAL A 38 -27.75 -10.90 1.75
C VAL A 38 -28.79 -10.49 0.70
N ILE A 39 -28.47 -9.51 -0.15
CA ILE A 39 -29.38 -9.06 -1.22
C ILE A 39 -29.70 -10.23 -2.17
N LEU A 40 -28.67 -10.89 -2.71
CA LEU A 40 -28.83 -11.98 -3.67
C LEU A 40 -29.54 -13.19 -3.06
N TYR A 41 -29.25 -13.52 -1.80
CA TYR A 41 -29.91 -14.60 -1.08
C TYR A 41 -31.40 -14.30 -0.85
N SER A 42 -31.71 -13.08 -0.44
CA SER A 42 -33.08 -12.62 -0.22
C SER A 42 -33.90 -12.68 -1.51
N GLU A 43 -33.36 -12.15 -2.61
CA GLU A 43 -34.01 -12.15 -3.93
C GLU A 43 -34.23 -13.54 -4.52
N SER A 44 -33.32 -14.49 -4.26
CA SER A 44 -33.40 -15.84 -4.84
C SER A 44 -34.22 -16.83 -4.02
N THR A 45 -34.34 -16.61 -2.71
CA THR A 45 -34.91 -17.60 -1.78
C THR A 45 -36.24 -17.15 -1.18
N LEU A 46 -36.42 -15.85 -0.96
CA LEU A 46 -37.64 -15.33 -0.35
C LEU A 46 -38.71 -15.05 -1.40
N THR A 47 -39.96 -15.20 -0.98
CA THR A 47 -41.10 -14.85 -1.82
C THR A 47 -41.28 -13.33 -1.82
N PRO A 48 -41.56 -12.71 -2.99
CA PRO A 48 -41.77 -11.27 -3.09
C PRO A 48 -42.74 -10.75 -2.04
N SER A 49 -42.24 -9.93 -1.13
CA SER A 49 -42.98 -9.41 0.02
C SER A 49 -42.28 -8.19 0.62
N VAL A 50 -43.03 -7.38 1.38
CA VAL A 50 -42.47 -6.22 2.11
C VAL A 50 -41.33 -6.66 3.06
N GLY A 51 -41.42 -7.87 3.63
CA GLY A 51 -40.36 -8.42 4.47
C GLY A 51 -39.05 -8.65 3.69
N GLN A 52 -39.14 -9.20 2.48
CA GLN A 52 -37.98 -9.38 1.59
C GLN A 52 -37.34 -8.02 1.25
N GLU A 53 -38.14 -7.02 0.91
CA GLU A 53 -37.65 -5.68 0.58
C GLU A 53 -36.86 -5.04 1.73
N ILE A 54 -37.33 -5.20 2.97
CA ILE A 54 -36.63 -4.70 4.17
C ILE A 54 -35.28 -5.41 4.33
N ILE A 55 -35.22 -6.73 4.12
CA ILE A 55 -33.96 -7.50 4.20
C ILE A 55 -32.99 -7.07 3.10
N VAL A 56 -33.48 -6.89 1.87
CA VAL A 56 -32.69 -6.36 0.75
C VAL A 56 -32.14 -4.97 1.07
N LEU A 57 -32.95 -4.09 1.65
CA LEU A 57 -32.54 -2.75 2.05
C LEU A 57 -31.43 -2.78 3.12
N ILE A 58 -31.53 -3.69 4.10
CA ILE A 58 -30.48 -3.90 5.10
C ILE A 58 -29.18 -4.37 4.43
N GLY A 59 -29.28 -5.35 3.52
CA GLY A 59 -28.13 -5.82 2.74
C GLY A 59 -27.50 -4.71 1.89
N PHE A 60 -28.31 -3.82 1.34
CA PHE A 60 -27.86 -2.67 0.56
C PHE A 60 -27.09 -1.64 1.41
N ILE A 61 -27.59 -1.31 2.60
CA ILE A 61 -26.89 -0.42 3.53
C ILE A 61 -25.53 -1.03 3.94
N LEU A 62 -25.51 -2.33 4.26
CA LEU A 62 -24.27 -3.05 4.56
C LEU A 62 -23.28 -3.02 3.40
N ALA A 63 -23.78 -3.23 2.17
CA ALA A 63 -22.96 -3.15 0.97
C ALA A 63 -22.37 -1.74 0.79
N ILE A 64 -23.15 -0.67 0.96
CA ILE A 64 -22.63 0.70 0.85
C ILE A 64 -21.52 0.96 1.88
N ILE A 65 -21.76 0.61 3.16
CA ILE A 65 -20.78 0.83 4.23
C ILE A 65 -19.49 0.06 3.96
N GLY A 66 -19.61 -1.22 3.60
CA GLY A 66 -18.47 -2.06 3.23
C GLY A 66 -17.73 -1.51 2.01
N GLY A 67 -18.46 -1.07 0.99
CA GLY A 67 -17.90 -0.49 -0.23
C GLY A 67 -17.11 0.78 0.03
N ILE A 68 -17.65 1.71 0.82
CA ILE A 68 -16.92 2.94 1.22
C ILE A 68 -15.67 2.57 2.01
N THR A 69 -15.78 1.65 2.96
CA THR A 69 -14.64 1.18 3.77
C THR A 69 -13.55 0.54 2.90
N ALA A 70 -13.95 -0.29 1.93
CA ALA A 70 -13.05 -0.91 0.96
C ALA A 70 -12.38 0.14 0.07
N ILE A 71 -13.12 1.13 -0.43
CA ILE A 71 -12.54 2.22 -1.24
C ILE A 71 -11.47 2.97 -0.44
N ILE A 72 -11.75 3.34 0.81
CA ILE A 72 -10.79 4.02 1.69
C ILE A 72 -9.52 3.16 1.89
N GLY A 73 -9.70 1.86 2.15
CA GLY A 73 -8.58 0.93 2.27
C GLY A 73 -7.78 0.77 0.97
N TYR A 74 -8.46 0.69 -0.18
CA TYR A 74 -7.83 0.57 -1.50
C TYR A 74 -7.05 1.82 -1.88
N LEU A 75 -7.57 3.02 -1.59
CA LEU A 75 -6.85 4.27 -1.82
C LEU A 75 -5.52 4.29 -1.06
N SER A 76 -5.49 3.73 0.15
CA SER A 76 -4.27 3.62 0.96
C SER A 76 -3.20 2.75 0.26
N LEU A 77 -3.62 1.59 -0.27
CA LEU A 77 -2.78 0.67 -1.04
C LEU A 77 -2.27 1.26 -2.37
N SER A 78 -3.15 1.90 -3.14
CA SER A 78 -2.83 2.45 -4.46
C SER A 78 -1.82 3.60 -4.37
N LEU A 79 -1.96 4.46 -3.37
CA LEU A 79 -1.06 5.60 -3.16
C LEU A 79 0.38 5.14 -2.83
N LEU A 80 0.53 4.07 -2.05
CA LEU A 80 1.82 3.45 -1.76
C LEU A 80 2.49 2.86 -3.00
N ARG A 81 1.72 2.16 -3.83
CA ARG A 81 2.24 1.55 -5.05
C ARG A 81 2.76 2.63 -5.99
N PHE A 82 2.03 3.73 -6.14
CA PHE A 82 2.45 4.88 -6.93
C PHE A 82 3.75 5.50 -6.37
N LEU A 83 3.83 5.75 -5.06
CA LEU A 83 5.04 6.29 -4.42
C LEU A 83 6.27 5.38 -4.60
N ARG A 84 6.09 4.05 -4.50
CA ARG A 84 7.18 3.08 -4.70
C ARG A 84 7.67 3.08 -6.14
N PHE A 85 6.76 3.17 -7.12
CA PHE A 85 7.13 3.26 -8.53
C PHE A 85 7.86 4.56 -8.87
N THR A 86 7.40 5.70 -8.35
CA THR A 86 8.05 7.00 -8.58
C THR A 86 9.42 7.09 -7.89
N THR A 87 9.62 6.41 -6.75
CA THR A 87 10.89 6.45 -6.01
C THR A 87 12.00 5.63 -6.67
N GLY A 88 11.70 4.79 -7.68
CA GLY A 88 12.67 4.27 -8.63
C GLY A 88 13.95 3.76 -7.96
N GLU A 89 13.86 2.71 -7.14
CA GLU A 89 15.06 1.93 -6.83
C GLU A 89 15.56 1.31 -8.14
N ARG A 90 16.50 2.01 -8.78
CA ARG A 90 17.45 1.42 -9.71
C ARG A 90 18.15 0.33 -8.92
N ILE A 91 17.65 -0.89 -9.01
CA ILE A 91 18.44 -2.07 -8.66
C ILE A 91 19.67 -1.97 -9.56
N LYS A 92 20.80 -1.55 -9.00
CA LYS A 92 22.10 -1.64 -9.67
C LYS A 92 22.39 -3.14 -9.73
N PRO A 93 22.36 -3.78 -10.91
CA PRO A 93 22.72 -5.18 -11.00
C PRO A 93 24.18 -5.33 -10.57
N PRO A 94 24.52 -6.33 -9.74
CA PRO A 94 25.89 -6.70 -9.44
C PRO A 94 26.50 -7.40 -10.66
N SER A 95 26.79 -6.63 -11.69
CA SER A 95 27.55 -7.04 -12.88
C SER A 95 28.40 -5.81 -13.22
N ALA A 96 29.58 -5.65 -12.62
CA ALA A 96 30.81 -6.33 -12.98
C ALA A 96 31.16 -6.11 -14.46
N ASP A 97 31.55 -4.88 -14.80
CA ASP A 97 32.47 -4.60 -15.90
C ASP A 97 33.64 -3.78 -15.33
N SER A 98 34.80 -4.44 -15.26
CA SER A 98 36.17 -3.94 -15.00
C SER A 98 36.66 -3.04 -16.17
N PRO A 99 37.94 -2.63 -16.28
CA PRO A 99 38.97 -2.16 -15.35
C PRO A 99 39.46 -0.73 -15.76
N THR A 100 40.54 -0.24 -15.12
CA THR A 100 41.44 0.89 -15.52
C THR A 100 41.03 2.33 -15.17
N ASP A 101 41.75 2.85 -14.16
CA ASP A 101 42.66 4.01 -14.23
C ASP A 101 42.38 5.28 -13.40
N THR A 102 43.46 5.65 -12.66
CA THR A 102 43.89 7.02 -12.26
C THR A 102 43.42 7.53 -10.88
N ILE A 103 44.21 7.33 -9.80
CA ILE A 103 45.18 8.28 -9.15
C ILE A 103 44.41 9.29 -8.25
N GLU A 104 44.70 9.58 -6.96
CA GLU A 104 45.97 9.88 -6.26
C GLU A 104 45.76 9.97 -4.72
N GLU A 105 46.84 9.70 -3.98
CA GLU A 105 47.33 10.39 -2.76
C GLU A 105 46.49 10.59 -1.47
N THR A 106 47.00 10.05 -0.35
CA THR A 106 47.75 10.80 0.71
C THR A 106 47.65 10.06 2.06
N GLY A 107 48.78 9.85 2.75
CA GLY A 107 48.74 9.64 4.21
C GLY A 107 49.88 8.83 4.84
N GLU A 108 50.97 9.53 5.18
CA GLU A 108 51.89 9.30 6.32
C GLU A 108 52.36 7.89 6.72
N SER A 109 53.68 7.67 6.65
CA SER A 109 54.40 6.95 7.71
C SER A 109 55.87 7.41 7.84
N GLN A 110 56.06 8.41 8.70
CA GLN A 110 57.09 8.48 9.76
C GLN A 110 58.52 7.94 9.46
N LYS A 111 59.37 8.88 9.05
CA LYS A 111 60.67 9.23 9.65
C LYS A 111 61.24 8.27 10.72
N LYS A 112 62.38 7.63 10.43
CA LYS A 112 63.46 7.42 11.43
C LYS A 112 64.82 7.38 10.74
N SER A 113 65.61 8.43 10.94
CA SER A 113 67.02 8.52 10.61
C SER A 113 67.87 7.83 11.68
N LEU A 114 68.82 7.00 11.26
CA LEU A 114 70.26 7.15 11.51
C LEU A 114 70.99 6.03 10.76
#